data_AF-A0A7Y0Z143-F1
#
_entry.id   AF-A0A7Y0Z143-F1
#
_cell.length_a   1.000
_cell.length_b   1.000
_cell.length_c   1.000
_cell.angle_alpha   90.00
_cell.angle_beta   90.00
_cell.angle_gamma   90.00
#
_symmetry.space_group_name_H-M   'P 1'
#
loop_
_entity.id
_entity.type
_entity.pdbx_description
1 polymer ?
#
loop_
_entity_poly.entity_id
_entity_poly.type
_entity_poly.pdbx_seq_one_letter_code
_entity_poly.pdbx_strand_id
1 'polypeptide(L)'
;MAAEKNPDGVRSLTIGEVARRSGVPISTLHFYESKGLIASTRNAGNQRRFPSLVLRSIAIIKVAQRTGIPLEEIKRAMGRYPPNSKLTAAQWGEMSSAWRDNLNERIRTLEALRDSLDNCIGCGCLSLNDCPLRNPGDTLSQEGPGPRILERAAAASEMQSSKP
;
A
#
# COMPACT_ATOMS: atom_id res chain seq x y z
N MET A 1 -11.76 31.37 -11.45
CA MET A 1 -11.92 31.04 -10.02
C MET A 1 -10.54 31.11 -9.38
N ALA A 2 -10.26 32.22 -8.70
CA ALA A 2 -8.93 32.52 -8.17
C ALA A 2 -8.71 31.79 -6.83
N ALA A 3 -7.54 31.18 -6.67
CA ALA A 3 -7.11 30.60 -5.41
C ALA A 3 -6.91 31.74 -4.40
N GLU A 4 -7.76 31.81 -3.37
CA GLU A 4 -7.56 32.68 -2.21
C GLU A 4 -6.19 32.37 -1.59
N LYS A 5 -5.28 33.35 -1.62
CA LYS A 5 -3.97 33.26 -0.96
C LYS A 5 -4.18 33.30 0.55
N ASN A 6 -3.80 32.23 1.25
CA ASN A 6 -3.72 32.18 2.72
C ASN A 6 -2.58 33.12 3.20
N PRO A 7 -2.63 33.67 4.43
CA PRO A 7 -1.62 34.61 4.95
C PRO A 7 -0.18 34.07 4.95
N ASP A 8 0.00 32.75 4.87
CA ASP A 8 1.30 32.07 4.87
C ASP A 8 1.90 31.87 3.46
N GLY A 9 1.29 32.43 2.41
CA GLY A 9 1.77 32.27 1.02
C GLY A 9 1.55 30.87 0.41
N VAL A 10 1.00 29.92 1.17
CA VAL A 10 0.65 28.58 0.69
C VAL A 10 -0.68 28.63 -0.05
N ARG A 11 -0.68 28.26 -1.33
CA ARG A 11 -1.89 28.16 -2.14
C ARG A 11 -2.86 27.17 -1.49
N SER A 12 -4.06 27.64 -1.15
CA SER A 12 -5.14 26.85 -0.59
C SER A 12 -6.07 26.33 -1.69
N LEU A 13 -6.57 25.11 -1.54
CA LEU A 13 -7.40 24.39 -2.51
C LEU A 13 -8.74 24.01 -1.88
N THR A 14 -9.81 24.12 -2.66
CA THR A 14 -11.12 23.55 -2.34
C THR A 14 -11.06 22.02 -2.40
N ILE A 15 -12.01 21.35 -1.73
CA ILE A 15 -12.11 19.88 -1.80
C ILE A 15 -12.31 19.37 -3.24
N GLY A 16 -13.07 20.11 -4.06
CA GLY A 16 -13.29 19.78 -5.48
C GLY A 16 -12.02 19.90 -6.31
N GLU A 17 -11.19 20.91 -6.07
CA GLU A 17 -9.88 21.03 -6.71
C GLU A 17 -8.93 19.91 -6.29
N VAL A 18 -8.92 19.54 -5.02
CA VAL A 18 -8.13 18.40 -4.54
C VAL A 18 -8.58 17.12 -5.20
N ALA A 19 -9.89 16.85 -5.25
CA ALA A 19 -10.45 15.65 -5.87
C ALA A 19 -10.07 15.56 -7.35
N ARG A 20 -10.31 16.64 -8.12
CA ARG A 20 -9.97 16.72 -9.55
C ARG A 20 -8.47 16.50 -9.81
N ARG A 21 -7.60 17.12 -9.01
CA ARG A 21 -6.14 17.08 -9.25
C ARG A 21 -5.46 15.81 -8.76
N SER A 22 -5.98 15.21 -7.69
CA SER A 22 -5.44 13.95 -7.16
C SER A 22 -6.06 12.71 -7.82
N GLY A 23 -7.17 12.88 -8.54
CA GLY A 23 -7.93 11.79 -9.15
C GLY A 23 -8.44 10.82 -8.09
N VAL A 24 -8.93 11.35 -6.96
CA VAL A 24 -9.62 10.56 -5.93
C VAL A 24 -11.01 11.15 -5.69
N PRO A 25 -12.02 10.31 -5.44
CA PRO A 25 -13.35 10.78 -5.07
C PRO A 25 -13.32 11.68 -3.83
N ILE A 26 -14.28 12.61 -3.73
CA ILE A 26 -14.46 13.44 -2.54
C ILE A 26 -14.65 12.56 -1.29
N SER A 27 -15.43 11.48 -1.38
CA SER A 27 -15.61 10.53 -0.27
C SER A 27 -14.28 9.94 0.22
N THR A 28 -13.33 9.68 -0.68
CA THR A 28 -11.98 9.23 -0.32
C THR A 28 -11.18 10.32 0.40
N LEU A 29 -11.34 11.59 0.02
CA LEU A 29 -10.71 12.70 0.76
C LEU A 29 -11.27 12.82 2.18
N HIS A 30 -12.59 12.73 2.33
CA HIS A 30 -13.23 12.69 3.66
C HIS A 30 -12.73 11.51 4.49
N PHE A 31 -12.59 10.35 3.85
CA PHE A 31 -12.06 9.16 4.50
C PHE A 31 -10.62 9.35 4.97
N TYR A 32 -9.72 9.86 4.12
CA TYR A 32 -8.33 10.15 4.51
C TYR A 32 -8.25 11.20 5.60
N GLU A 33 -9.09 12.22 5.57
CA GLU A 33 -9.19 13.23 6.63
C GLU A 33 -9.65 12.58 7.95
N SER A 34 -10.68 11.74 7.93
CA SER A 34 -11.17 11.02 9.12
C SER A 34 -10.13 10.08 9.73
N LYS A 35 -9.21 9.57 8.90
CA LYS A 35 -8.10 8.71 9.32
C LYS A 35 -6.87 9.50 9.79
N GLY A 36 -6.89 10.84 9.69
CA GLY A 36 -5.79 11.72 10.08
C GLY A 36 -4.62 11.74 9.08
N LEU A 37 -4.80 11.21 7.87
CA LEU A 37 -3.75 11.15 6.84
C LEU A 37 -3.57 12.50 6.12
N ILE A 38 -4.65 13.28 6.05
CA ILE A 38 -4.68 14.64 5.53
C ILE A 38 -5.49 15.51 6.49
N ALA A 39 -5.32 16.81 6.42
CA ALA A 39 -6.11 17.75 7.22
C ALA A 39 -6.64 18.90 6.36
N SER A 40 -7.83 19.40 6.67
CA SER A 40 -8.32 20.67 6.16
C SER A 40 -8.31 21.74 7.24
N THR A 41 -8.31 22.99 6.81
CA THR A 41 -8.75 24.14 7.60
C THR A 41 -10.12 24.60 7.09
N ARG A 42 -10.81 25.45 7.85
CA ARG A 42 -12.06 26.07 7.42
C ARG A 42 -11.83 27.55 7.15
N ASN A 43 -12.41 28.06 6.07
CA ASN A 43 -12.43 29.49 5.80
C ASN A 43 -13.60 30.18 6.54
N ALA A 44 -13.72 31.50 6.39
CA ALA A 44 -14.81 32.29 7.00
C ALA A 44 -16.22 31.83 6.58
N GLY A 45 -16.35 31.22 5.38
CA GLY A 45 -17.60 30.63 4.90
C GLY A 45 -17.83 29.18 5.35
N ASN A 46 -17.10 28.70 6.36
CA ASN A 46 -17.17 27.33 6.88
C ASN A 46 -16.84 26.22 5.85
N GLN A 47 -16.21 26.58 4.72
CA GLN A 47 -15.80 25.64 3.67
C GLN A 47 -14.43 25.04 3.98
N ARG A 48 -14.28 23.74 3.71
CA ARG A 48 -12.98 23.05 3.80
C ARG A 48 -11.99 23.62 2.78
N ARG A 49 -10.77 23.80 3.25
CA ARG A 49 -9.62 24.32 2.52
C ARG A 49 -8.41 23.46 2.83
N PHE A 50 -7.68 23.06 1.81
CA PHE A 50 -6.51 22.21 1.93
C PHE A 50 -5.27 22.94 1.43
N PRO A 51 -4.13 22.84 2.11
CA PRO A 51 -2.88 23.36 1.55
C PRO A 51 -2.52 22.57 0.28
N SER A 52 -1.89 23.21 -0.70
CA SER A 52 -1.48 22.55 -1.95
C SER A 52 -0.63 21.30 -1.75
N LEU A 53 0.07 21.21 -0.60
CA LEU A 53 0.90 20.09 -0.23
C LEU A 53 0.12 18.78 0.01
N VAL A 54 -1.19 18.87 0.28
CA VAL A 54 -2.08 17.70 0.41
C VAL A 54 -1.99 16.79 -0.81
N LEU A 55 -1.76 17.35 -2.00
CA LEU A 55 -1.66 16.58 -3.24
C LEU A 55 -0.45 15.64 -3.24
N ARG A 56 0.65 16.05 -2.61
CA ARG A 56 1.84 15.21 -2.45
C ARG A 56 1.55 14.08 -1.47
N SER A 57 0.88 14.36 -0.35
CA SER A 57 0.45 13.34 0.61
C SER A 57 -0.48 12.30 -0.04
N ILE A 58 -1.47 12.74 -0.83
CA ILE A 58 -2.38 11.84 -1.55
C ILE A 58 -1.62 11.01 -2.59
N ALA A 59 -0.66 11.60 -3.32
CA ALA A 59 0.15 10.86 -4.28
C ALA A 59 0.95 9.73 -3.61
N ILE A 60 1.54 10.01 -2.44
CA ILE A 60 2.26 9.01 -1.63
C ILE A 60 1.33 7.88 -1.19
N ILE A 61 0.15 8.21 -0.64
CA ILE A 61 -0.84 7.21 -0.22
C ILE A 61 -1.23 6.32 -1.41
N LYS A 62 -1.47 6.89 -2.59
CA LYS A 62 -1.82 6.13 -3.80
C LYS A 62 -0.69 5.22 -4.27
N VAL A 63 0.55 5.66 -4.20
CA VAL A 63 1.71 4.83 -4.57
C VAL A 63 1.81 3.62 -3.64
N ALA A 64 1.75 3.84 -2.33
CA ALA A 64 1.80 2.77 -1.34
C ALA A 64 0.62 1.78 -1.46
N GLN A 65 -0.59 2.27 -1.73
CA GLN A 65 -1.74 1.39 -1.98
C GLN A 65 -1.57 0.56 -3.25
N ARG A 66 -0.93 1.10 -4.30
CA ARG A 66 -0.66 0.36 -5.54
C ARG A 66 0.39 -0.73 -5.39
N THR A 67 1.35 -0.55 -4.48
CA THR A 67 2.24 -1.64 -4.05
C THR A 67 1.55 -2.61 -3.09
N GLY A 68 0.27 -2.34 -2.78
CA GLY A 68 -0.63 -3.16 -2.00
C GLY A 68 -0.38 -3.11 -0.49
N ILE A 69 0.26 -2.03 -0.01
CA ILE A 69 0.43 -1.76 1.41
C ILE A 69 -0.93 -1.38 2.01
N PRO A 70 -1.35 -2.00 3.13
CA PRO A 70 -2.62 -1.67 3.75
C PRO A 70 -2.62 -0.25 4.31
N LEU A 71 -3.78 0.41 4.28
CA LEU A 71 -3.89 1.81 4.68
C LEU A 71 -3.45 2.06 6.13
N GLU A 72 -3.68 1.12 7.04
CA GLU A 72 -3.26 1.25 8.44
C GLU A 72 -1.73 1.28 8.57
N GLU A 73 -1.00 0.59 7.68
CA GLU A 73 0.47 0.66 7.65
C GLU A 73 0.96 1.97 7.04
N ILE A 74 0.30 2.46 5.98
CA ILE A 74 0.54 3.80 5.44
C ILE A 74 0.32 4.86 6.53
N LYS A 75 -0.74 4.71 7.34
CA LYS A 75 -1.04 5.57 8.46
C LYS A 75 0.03 5.51 9.55
N ARG A 76 0.53 4.33 9.91
CA ARG A 76 1.66 4.21 10.85
C ARG A 76 2.91 4.92 10.33
N ALA A 77 3.24 4.73 9.06
CA ALA A 77 4.43 5.30 8.45
C ALA A 77 4.35 6.85 8.33
N MET A 78 3.24 7.36 7.79
CA MET A 78 3.03 8.79 7.56
C MET A 78 2.61 9.56 8.82
N GLY A 79 1.91 8.92 9.76
CA GLY A 79 1.41 9.52 10.99
C GLY A 79 2.51 9.96 11.97
N ARG A 80 3.78 9.61 11.70
CA ARG A 80 4.96 10.13 12.38
C ARG A 80 5.21 11.62 12.08
N TYR A 81 4.53 12.17 11.07
CA TYR A 81 4.70 13.55 10.63
C TYR A 81 3.35 14.28 10.64
N PRO A 82 3.34 15.61 10.84
CA PRO A 82 2.11 16.39 10.79
C PRO A 82 1.41 16.22 9.44
N PRO A 83 0.06 16.15 9.41
CA PRO A 83 -0.69 16.08 8.17
C PRO A 83 -0.36 17.26 7.24
N ASN A 84 -0.27 16.98 5.94
CA ASN A 84 0.12 17.96 4.92
C ASN A 84 1.47 18.66 5.19
N SER A 85 2.43 18.01 5.85
CA SER A 85 3.78 18.53 6.01
C SER A 85 4.68 18.18 4.82
N LYS A 86 5.79 18.92 4.66
CA LYS A 86 6.80 18.64 3.62
C LYS A 86 7.65 17.46 4.08
N LEU A 87 7.35 16.29 3.52
CA LEU A 87 8.20 15.12 3.71
C LEU A 87 9.55 15.31 3.00
N THR A 88 10.63 15.07 3.72
CA THR A 88 12.00 15.12 3.17
C THR A 88 12.29 13.87 2.34
N ALA A 89 13.36 13.91 1.54
CA ALA A 89 13.80 12.75 0.78
C ALA A 89 14.20 11.58 1.70
N ALA A 90 14.80 11.86 2.85
CA ALA A 90 15.16 10.84 3.83
C ALA A 90 13.93 10.14 4.44
N GLN A 91 12.91 10.92 4.83
CA GLN A 91 11.66 10.39 5.37
C GLN A 91 10.92 9.54 4.34
N TRP A 92 10.90 9.99 3.08
CA TRP A 92 10.39 9.19 1.97
C TRP A 92 11.18 7.90 1.77
N GLY A 93 12.52 7.98 1.80
CA GLY A 93 13.41 6.84 1.65
C GLY A 93 13.12 5.74 2.67
N GLU A 94 12.97 6.11 3.95
CA GLU A 94 12.65 5.17 5.03
C GLU A 94 11.31 4.45 4.83
N MET A 95 10.26 5.18 4.44
CA MET A 95 8.94 4.58 4.21
C MET A 95 8.94 3.71 2.95
N SER A 96 9.55 4.20 1.87
CA SER A 96 9.56 3.52 0.57
C SER A 96 10.46 2.29 0.56
N SER A 97 11.52 2.22 1.37
CA SER A 97 12.32 0.99 1.50
C SER A 97 11.49 -0.15 2.09
N ALA A 98 10.76 0.11 3.18
CA ALA A 98 9.90 -0.90 3.79
C ALA A 98 8.81 -1.39 2.81
N TRP A 99 8.21 -0.47 2.05
CA TRP A 99 7.20 -0.83 1.04
C TRP A 99 7.78 -1.61 -0.13
N ARG A 100 9.00 -1.26 -0.57
CA ARG A 100 9.73 -2.01 -1.60
C ARG A 100 10.02 -3.42 -1.14
N ASP A 101 10.44 -3.60 0.11
CA ASP A 101 10.76 -4.93 0.64
C ASP A 101 9.49 -5.79 0.74
N ASN A 102 8.36 -5.22 1.18
CA ASN A 102 7.06 -5.92 1.14
C ASN A 102 6.60 -6.25 -0.30
N LEU A 103 6.82 -5.34 -1.25
CA LEU A 103 6.49 -5.58 -2.65
C LEU A 103 7.34 -6.71 -3.24
N ASN A 104 8.64 -6.72 -2.95
CA ASN A 104 9.55 -7.78 -3.40
C ASN A 104 9.12 -9.15 -2.87
N GLU A 105 8.71 -9.22 -1.60
CA GLU A 105 8.26 -10.48 -1.01
C GLU A 105 6.99 -11.01 -1.69
N ARG A 106 6.06 -10.12 -2.00
CA ARG A 106 4.86 -10.48 -2.75
C ARG A 106 5.18 -10.91 -4.18
N ILE A 107 6.14 -10.25 -4.84
CA ILE A 107 6.60 -10.66 -6.18
C ILE A 107 7.14 -12.09 -6.12
N ARG A 108 8.05 -12.40 -5.18
CA ARG A 108 8.60 -13.75 -5.00
C ARG A 108 7.51 -14.79 -4.78
N THR A 109 6.55 -14.50 -3.91
CA THR A 109 5.41 -15.40 -3.65
C THR A 109 4.57 -15.62 -4.91
N LEU A 110 4.29 -14.56 -5.68
CA LEU A 110 3.50 -14.64 -6.90
C LEU A 110 4.26 -15.36 -8.03
N GLU A 111 5.57 -15.19 -8.12
CA GLU A 111 6.43 -15.92 -9.07
C GLU A 111 6.49 -17.41 -8.72
N ALA A 112 6.70 -17.76 -7.45
CA ALA A 112 6.66 -19.15 -6.99
C ALA A 112 5.29 -19.80 -7.26
N LEU A 113 4.19 -19.06 -7.03
CA LEU A 113 2.85 -19.53 -7.34
C LEU A 113 2.68 -19.74 -8.85
N ARG A 114 3.05 -18.77 -9.69
CA ARG A 114 3.02 -18.89 -11.15
C ARG A 114 3.77 -20.14 -11.61
N ASP A 115 5.00 -20.32 -11.16
CA ASP A 115 5.86 -21.43 -11.58
C ASP A 115 5.31 -22.79 -11.08
N SER A 116 4.64 -22.81 -9.91
CA SER A 116 3.94 -24.00 -9.41
C SER A 116 2.65 -24.34 -10.19
N LEU A 117 1.98 -23.33 -10.77
CA LEU A 117 0.80 -23.54 -11.61
C LEU A 117 1.18 -24.21 -12.94
N ASP A 118 2.34 -23.87 -13.51
CA ASP A 118 2.85 -24.54 -14.72
C ASP A 118 3.11 -26.04 -14.47
N ASN A 119 3.58 -26.41 -13.28
CA ASN A 119 3.74 -27.81 -12.87
C ASN A 119 2.41 -28.55 -12.67
N CYS A 120 1.32 -27.83 -12.37
CA CYS A 120 -0.02 -28.42 -12.29
C CYS A 120 -0.68 -28.61 -13.67
N ILE A 121 -0.28 -27.83 -14.68
CA ILE A 121 -0.81 -27.91 -16.04
C ILE A 121 0.01 -28.90 -16.89
N GLY A 122 1.33 -28.99 -16.67
CA GLY A 122 2.26 -29.84 -17.43
C GLY A 122 2.16 -31.36 -17.19
N CYS A 123 1.50 -31.83 -16.12
CA CYS A 123 1.33 -33.27 -15.87
C CYS A 123 0.29 -33.93 -16.80
N GLY A 124 -0.67 -33.17 -17.34
CA GLY A 124 -1.77 -33.72 -18.16
C GLY A 124 -2.65 -34.76 -17.43
N CYS A 125 -2.49 -34.91 -16.11
CA CYS A 125 -2.99 -36.07 -15.37
C CYS A 125 -4.19 -35.79 -14.45
N LEU A 126 -4.50 -34.54 -14.09
CA LEU A 126 -5.58 -34.23 -13.12
C LEU A 126 -5.53 -35.11 -11.85
N SER A 127 -4.35 -35.61 -11.49
CA SER A 127 -4.14 -36.45 -10.30
C SER A 127 -4.01 -35.52 -9.11
N LEU A 128 -5.07 -35.44 -8.31
CA LEU A 128 -5.04 -34.81 -6.99
C LEU A 128 -3.97 -35.46 -6.07
N ASN A 129 -3.38 -36.61 -6.42
CA ASN A 129 -2.38 -37.26 -5.57
C ASN A 129 -1.00 -36.61 -5.62
N ASP A 130 -0.65 -35.95 -6.72
CA ASP A 130 0.72 -35.45 -6.94
C ASP A 130 0.80 -33.92 -6.95
N CYS A 131 -0.30 -33.24 -6.61
CA CYS A 131 -0.31 -31.79 -6.52
C CYS A 131 0.57 -31.32 -5.34
N PRO A 132 1.68 -30.59 -5.59
CA PRO A 132 2.57 -30.12 -4.53
C PRO A 132 1.90 -29.12 -3.59
N LEU A 133 0.76 -28.53 -3.99
CA LEU A 133 -0.06 -27.62 -3.19
C LEU A 133 -1.13 -28.34 -2.36
N ARG A 134 -1.20 -29.67 -2.40
CA ARG A 134 -2.18 -30.43 -1.63
C ARG A 134 -1.74 -30.59 -0.17
N ASN A 135 -2.70 -30.37 0.74
CA ASN A 135 -2.58 -30.65 2.17
C ASN A 135 -3.60 -31.75 2.54
N PRO A 136 -3.31 -33.05 2.26
CA PRO A 136 -4.25 -34.13 2.52
C PRO A 136 -4.51 -34.26 4.02
N GLY A 137 -5.78 -34.34 4.41
CA GLY A 137 -6.16 -34.46 5.82
C GLY A 137 -5.88 -33.20 6.65
N ASP A 138 -5.63 -32.07 5.99
CA ASP A 138 -5.39 -30.76 6.62
C ASP A 138 -4.28 -30.77 7.69
N THR A 139 -3.24 -31.58 7.51
CA THR A 139 -2.20 -31.80 8.52
C THR A 139 -1.41 -30.53 8.85
N LEU A 140 -1.26 -29.63 7.88
CA LEU A 140 -0.56 -28.34 8.08
C LEU A 140 -1.34 -27.32 8.91
N SER A 141 -2.63 -27.56 9.22
CA SER A 141 -3.41 -26.71 10.13
C SER A 141 -2.78 -26.57 11.52
N GLN A 142 -2.06 -27.61 11.94
CA GLN A 142 -1.34 -27.64 13.22
C GLN A 142 -0.17 -26.64 13.28
N GLU A 143 0.26 -26.12 12.12
CA GLU A 143 1.38 -25.20 12.01
C GLU A 143 0.96 -23.73 11.86
N GLY A 144 -0.35 -23.47 11.80
CA GLY A 144 -0.91 -22.13 11.70
C GLY A 144 -1.95 -21.97 10.57
N PRO A 145 -2.64 -20.83 10.54
CA PRO A 145 -3.63 -20.54 9.51
C PRO A 145 -2.99 -20.23 8.15
N GLY A 146 -3.74 -20.38 7.07
CA GLY A 146 -3.35 -19.94 5.73
C GLY A 146 -2.70 -21.02 4.85
N PRO A 147 -2.24 -20.65 3.63
CA PRO A 147 -1.70 -21.58 2.65
C PRO A 147 -0.24 -21.95 2.96
N ARG A 148 -0.02 -22.73 4.01
CA ARG A 148 1.30 -23.07 4.59
C ARG A 148 2.34 -23.58 3.59
N ILE A 149 1.91 -24.31 2.56
CA ILE A 149 2.79 -24.83 1.51
C ILE A 149 3.42 -23.68 0.71
N LEU A 150 2.64 -22.66 0.34
CA LEU A 150 3.12 -21.51 -0.40
C LEU A 150 4.05 -20.65 0.45
N GLU A 151 3.70 -20.45 1.73
CA GLU A 151 4.49 -19.66 2.67
C GLU A 151 5.86 -20.32 2.97
N ARG A 152 5.93 -21.65 3.02
CA ARG A 152 7.20 -22.40 3.15
C ARG A 152 8.07 -22.29 1.90
N ALA A 153 7.48 -22.41 0.71
CA ALA A 153 8.21 -22.31 -0.55
C ALA A 153 8.86 -20.93 -0.70
N ALA A 154 8.12 -19.86 -0.38
CA ALA A 154 8.64 -18.50 -0.34
C ALA A 154 9.85 -18.40 0.62
N ALA A 155 9.71 -18.83 1.88
CA ALA A 155 10.78 -18.79 2.88
C ALA A 155 12.03 -19.61 2.48
N ALA A 156 11.86 -20.76 1.83
CA ALA A 156 12.96 -21.60 1.38
C ALA A 156 13.77 -20.95 0.23
N SER A 157 13.11 -20.22 -0.67
CA SER A 157 13.76 -19.45 -1.74
C SER A 157 14.56 -18.26 -1.22
N GLU A 158 14.17 -17.66 -0.09
CA GLU A 158 14.92 -16.58 0.56
C GLU A 158 16.25 -17.09 1.15
N MET A 159 16.22 -18.25 1.81
CA MET A 159 17.40 -18.86 2.44
C MET A 159 18.48 -19.29 1.42
N GLN A 160 18.07 -19.60 0.19
CA GLN A 160 18.97 -19.93 -0.92
C GLN A 160 19.57 -18.69 -1.60
N SER A 161 18.87 -17.55 -1.55
CA SER A 161 19.33 -16.28 -2.14
C SER A 161 20.24 -15.46 -1.21
N SER A 162 20.33 -15.82 0.07
CA SER A 162 21.19 -15.19 1.09
C SER A 162 22.47 -15.99 1.40
N LYS A 163 22.76 -17.05 0.64
CA LYS A 163 24.04 -17.78 0.76
C LYS A 163 25.10 -17.05 -0.09
N PRO A 164 26.25 -16.65 0.49
CA PRO A 164 27.29 -15.88 -0.20
C PRO A 164 27.95 -16.66 -1.33
#